data_AF-A0A292S082-F1
#
_entry.id   AF-A0A292S082-F1
#
_cell.length_a   1.000
_cell.length_b   1.000
_cell.length_c   1.000
_cell.angle_alpha   90.00
_cell.angle_beta   90.00
_cell.angle_gamma   90.00
#
_symmetry.space_group_name_H-M   'P 1'
#
loop_
_entity.id
_entity.type
_entity.pdbx_description
1 polymer ?
#
loop_
_entity_poly.entity_id
_entity_poly.type
_entity_poly.pdbx_seq_one_letter_code
_entity_poly.pdbx_strand_id
1 'polypeptide(L)'
;LANPYVITQTCEDIPAQYKRQVIGLMTNLSENPKEIAEAKWELENMHTGTCPAASIEFDLATKHTAEFFRMVEGLTSPKNEVVKTIKMDSLSDKSSEAIWLLTKFKTPHQMNDFNTATVLLKPDEHAIIRARIQNHHKDPGERSIIDVLMQSTLMQLGSQQTYNSLNDKRAPNAWTQEDGGLIDFEKTYVESVVEDKNTTSVTYQIVDENGRLKGYEKDFGTIKKELLDTLKMGHNIIIGYTWPDPENDNKLAGHEITIVGYKTNSNGEGVFICQDSDDDIAAPIEMSEKFLLPKIHHAGLPDEIASRDFKYEDSWKVGLDEFQNMKKSV
;
A
#
# COMPACT_ATOMS: atom_id res chain seq x y z
N LEU A 1 -4.54 10.45 16.52
CA LEU A 1 -5.65 9.56 16.90
C LEU A 1 -5.41 9.02 18.30
N ALA A 2 -6.46 8.79 19.10
CA ALA A 2 -6.30 8.12 20.40
C ALA A 2 -6.04 6.60 20.25
N ASN A 3 -6.46 6.01 19.13
CA ASN A 3 -6.23 4.60 18.79
C ASN A 3 -5.98 4.47 17.26
N PRO A 4 -4.74 4.22 16.80
CA PRO A 4 -4.45 4.00 15.38
C PRO A 4 -5.07 2.74 14.78
N TYR A 5 -5.44 1.74 15.59
CA TYR A 5 -6.06 0.50 15.08
C TYR A 5 -7.45 0.70 14.45
N VAL A 6 -8.01 1.91 14.50
CA VAL A 6 -9.25 2.25 13.78
C VAL A 6 -9.02 2.52 12.29
N ILE A 7 -7.76 2.62 11.84
CA ILE A 7 -7.42 2.80 10.42
C ILE A 7 -7.84 1.54 9.68
N THR A 8 -8.64 1.74 8.64
CA THR A 8 -9.29 0.70 7.83
C THR A 8 -9.17 1.08 6.35
N GLN A 9 -9.25 0.09 5.48
CA GLN A 9 -9.31 0.31 4.04
C GLN A 9 -10.74 0.44 3.51
N THR A 10 -11.76 0.06 4.27
CA THR A 10 -13.13 -0.12 3.78
C THR A 10 -13.78 1.22 3.42
N CYS A 11 -14.29 1.33 2.20
CA CYS A 11 -14.95 2.52 1.67
C CYS A 11 -15.79 2.11 0.45
N GLU A 12 -16.79 1.25 0.64
CA GLU A 12 -17.45 0.52 -0.45
C GLU A 12 -18.80 1.13 -0.86
N ASP A 13 -19.41 1.96 -0.01
CA ASP A 13 -20.74 2.50 -0.29
C ASP A 13 -20.68 3.94 -0.88
N ILE A 14 -21.65 4.24 -1.75
CA ILE A 14 -21.96 5.62 -2.19
C ILE A 14 -23.47 5.83 -2.06
N PRO A 15 -23.91 6.79 -1.22
CA PRO A 15 -25.34 7.04 -1.02
C PRO A 15 -26.05 7.39 -2.32
N ALA A 16 -27.30 6.92 -2.46
CA ALA A 16 -28.09 7.05 -3.69
C ALA A 16 -28.16 8.48 -4.24
N GLN A 17 -28.20 9.48 -3.35
CA GLN A 17 -28.24 10.90 -3.70
C GLN A 17 -26.97 11.42 -4.39
N TYR A 18 -25.82 10.77 -4.17
CA TYR A 18 -24.54 11.14 -4.80
C TYR A 18 -24.20 10.29 -6.02
N LYS A 19 -24.81 9.10 -6.19
CA LYS A 19 -24.47 8.16 -7.28
C LYS A 19 -24.44 8.81 -8.66
N ARG A 20 -25.43 9.64 -8.99
CA ARG A 20 -25.47 10.32 -10.31
C ARG A 20 -24.27 11.26 -10.51
N GLN A 21 -23.90 12.02 -9.49
CA GLN A 21 -22.76 12.93 -9.54
C GLN A 21 -21.45 12.12 -9.65
N VAL A 22 -21.29 11.09 -8.82
CA VAL A 22 -20.10 10.24 -8.77
C VAL A 22 -19.89 9.53 -10.09
N ILE A 23 -20.93 8.90 -10.67
CA ILE A 23 -20.87 8.28 -12.00
C ILE A 23 -20.45 9.31 -13.05
N GLY A 24 -21.04 10.51 -13.01
CA GLY A 24 -20.66 11.58 -13.93
C GLY A 24 -19.19 12.00 -13.81
N LEU A 25 -18.62 11.99 -12.61
CA LEU A 25 -17.19 12.31 -12.43
C LEU A 25 -16.30 11.15 -12.89
N MET A 26 -16.64 9.92 -12.52
CA MET A 26 -15.92 8.71 -12.95
C MET A 26 -15.84 8.58 -14.47
N THR A 27 -16.90 8.97 -15.20
CA THR A 27 -16.94 8.91 -16.67
C THR A 27 -16.49 10.20 -17.34
N ASN A 28 -15.95 11.18 -16.60
CA ASN A 28 -15.62 12.51 -17.12
C ASN A 28 -16.77 13.15 -17.91
N LEU A 29 -17.99 13.06 -17.35
CA LEU A 29 -19.26 13.55 -17.88
C LEU A 29 -19.61 12.98 -19.26
N SER A 30 -19.13 11.79 -19.59
CA SER A 30 -19.47 11.09 -20.82
C SER A 30 -20.97 10.83 -20.93
N GLU A 31 -21.53 11.05 -22.13
CA GLU A 31 -22.91 10.72 -22.48
C GLU A 31 -23.04 9.29 -23.04
N ASN A 32 -21.94 8.55 -23.16
CA ASN A 32 -21.94 7.19 -23.70
C ASN A 32 -22.68 6.24 -22.74
N PRO A 33 -23.82 5.63 -23.15
CA PRO A 33 -24.58 4.75 -22.27
C PRO A 33 -23.80 3.55 -21.76
N LYS A 34 -22.79 3.07 -22.51
CA LYS A 34 -21.96 1.93 -22.12
C LYS A 34 -21.02 2.29 -20.97
N GLU A 35 -20.32 3.41 -21.07
CA GLU A 35 -19.40 3.89 -20.02
C GLU A 35 -20.16 4.21 -18.73
N ILE A 36 -21.35 4.81 -18.84
CA ILE A 36 -22.23 5.07 -17.69
C ILE A 36 -22.67 3.76 -17.03
N ALA A 37 -23.02 2.74 -17.82
CA ALA A 37 -23.42 1.44 -17.29
C ALA A 37 -22.25 0.70 -16.62
N GLU A 38 -21.06 0.75 -17.21
CA GLU A 38 -19.82 0.20 -16.62
C GLU A 38 -19.50 0.88 -15.29
N ALA A 39 -19.45 2.23 -15.24
CA ALA A 39 -19.21 2.97 -14.00
C ALA A 39 -20.27 2.70 -12.93
N LYS A 40 -21.53 2.54 -13.33
CA LYS A 40 -22.60 2.16 -12.40
C LYS A 40 -22.37 0.76 -11.81
N TRP A 41 -21.99 -0.20 -12.65
CA TRP A 41 -21.69 -1.55 -12.20
C TRP A 41 -20.49 -1.57 -11.25
N GLU A 42 -19.42 -0.83 -11.56
CA GLU A 42 -18.27 -0.68 -10.65
C GLU A 42 -18.68 -0.13 -9.29
N LEU A 43 -19.51 0.92 -9.27
CA LEU A 43 -19.96 1.53 -8.02
C LEU A 43 -20.86 0.61 -7.18
N GLU A 44 -21.56 -0.33 -7.82
CA GLU A 44 -22.42 -1.30 -7.16
C GLU A 44 -21.67 -2.57 -6.71
N ASN A 45 -20.45 -2.78 -7.22
CA ASN A 45 -19.59 -3.93 -6.93
C ASN A 45 -18.19 -3.45 -6.53
N MET A 46 -18.12 -2.32 -5.83
CA MET A 46 -16.87 -1.72 -5.41
C MET A 46 -16.17 -2.63 -4.39
N HIS A 47 -14.86 -2.77 -4.55
CA HIS A 47 -13.99 -3.45 -3.60
C HIS A 47 -12.76 -2.59 -3.37
N THR A 48 -12.37 -2.39 -2.11
CA THR A 48 -11.29 -1.47 -1.78
C THR A 48 -9.94 -2.18 -1.77
N GLY A 49 -9.07 -1.85 -2.73
CA GLY A 49 -7.69 -2.35 -2.78
C GLY A 49 -6.69 -1.44 -2.06
N THR A 50 -7.05 -0.78 -0.96
CA THR A 50 -6.20 0.26 -0.35
C THR A 50 -5.35 -0.22 0.82
N CYS A 51 -5.29 -1.53 1.06
CA CYS A 51 -4.57 -2.17 2.17
C CYS A 51 -3.08 -1.83 2.27
N PRO A 52 -2.31 -1.69 1.17
CA PRO A 52 -0.94 -1.19 1.27
C PRO A 52 -0.91 0.23 1.84
N ALA A 53 -1.80 1.12 1.37
CA ALA A 53 -1.89 2.49 1.83
C ALA A 53 -2.38 2.60 3.28
N ALA A 54 -3.36 1.77 3.67
CA ALA A 54 -3.84 1.70 5.05
C ALA A 54 -2.73 1.22 6.02
N SER A 55 -1.93 0.24 5.60
CA SER A 55 -0.77 -0.22 6.37
C SER A 55 0.29 0.86 6.54
N ILE A 56 0.59 1.63 5.49
CA ILE A 56 1.53 2.77 5.54
C ILE A 56 0.97 3.89 6.43
N GLU A 57 -0.32 4.20 6.32
CA GLU A 57 -0.98 5.17 7.20
C GLU A 57 -0.90 4.76 8.67
N PHE A 58 -1.16 3.48 8.96
CA PHE A 58 -1.06 2.92 10.30
C PHE A 58 0.37 2.96 10.85
N ASP A 59 1.37 2.64 10.02
CA ASP A 59 2.78 2.75 10.42
C ASP A 59 3.13 4.22 10.76
N LEU A 60 2.77 5.17 9.89
CA LEU A 60 2.96 6.59 10.16
C LEU A 60 2.31 7.01 11.48
N ALA A 61 1.06 6.59 11.72
CA ALA A 61 0.34 6.96 12.93
C ALA A 61 1.01 6.41 14.20
N THR A 62 1.64 5.24 14.14
CA THR A 62 2.20 4.53 15.30
C THR A 62 3.70 4.74 15.52
N LYS A 63 4.49 4.92 14.46
CA LYS A 63 5.96 5.03 14.49
C LYS A 63 6.46 6.41 14.11
N HIS A 64 5.74 7.11 13.24
CA HIS A 64 6.11 8.42 12.73
C HIS A 64 5.04 9.47 13.03
N THR A 65 4.48 9.46 14.26
CA THR A 65 3.27 10.21 14.62
C THR A 65 3.36 11.72 14.31
N ALA A 66 4.54 12.33 14.43
CA ALA A 66 4.74 13.73 14.07
C ALA A 66 4.57 13.97 12.55
N GLU A 67 5.10 13.07 11.74
CA GLU A 67 4.95 13.11 10.28
C GLU A 67 3.50 12.83 9.87
N PHE A 68 2.85 11.86 10.51
CA PHE A 68 1.42 11.61 10.34
C PHE A 68 0.61 12.90 10.55
N PHE A 69 0.78 13.59 11.69
CA PHE A 69 0.03 14.82 11.94
C PHE A 69 0.38 15.96 10.98
N ARG A 70 1.64 16.05 10.53
CA ARG A 70 2.05 17.03 9.50
C ARG A 70 1.35 16.76 8.17
N MET A 71 1.25 15.49 7.77
CA MET A 71 0.52 15.11 6.56
C MET A 71 -0.97 15.41 6.71
N VAL A 72 -1.59 15.01 7.81
CA VAL A 72 -3.01 15.29 8.08
C VAL A 72 -3.30 16.79 8.05
N GLU A 73 -2.45 17.63 8.63
CA GLU A 73 -2.61 19.09 8.59
C GLU A 73 -2.58 19.62 7.15
N GLY A 74 -1.59 19.21 6.35
CA GLY A 74 -1.49 19.65 4.95
C GLY A 74 -2.65 19.17 4.07
N LEU A 75 -3.04 17.90 4.20
CA LEU A 75 -4.13 17.28 3.42
C LEU A 75 -5.51 17.81 3.82
N THR A 76 -5.72 18.16 5.09
CA THR A 76 -7.00 18.75 5.53
C THR A 76 -7.05 20.27 5.37
N SER A 77 -5.93 20.91 5.00
CA SER A 77 -5.86 22.34 4.75
C SER A 77 -6.61 22.75 3.46
N PRO A 78 -6.91 24.05 3.26
CA PRO A 78 -7.47 24.55 2.01
C PRO A 78 -6.62 24.25 0.77
N LYS A 79 -5.32 23.96 0.93
CA LYS A 79 -4.43 23.60 -0.18
C LYS A 79 -4.50 22.12 -0.54
N ASN A 80 -4.95 21.27 0.39
CA ASN A 80 -5.06 19.81 0.22
C ASN A 80 -3.77 19.18 -0.34
N GLU A 81 -2.63 19.55 0.25
CA GLU A 81 -1.32 19.16 -0.25
C GLU A 81 -0.28 19.15 0.86
N VAL A 82 0.73 18.30 0.71
CA VAL A 82 1.86 18.20 1.63
C VAL A 82 3.14 18.40 0.83
N VAL A 83 3.96 19.37 1.24
CA VAL A 83 5.31 19.55 0.71
C VAL A 83 6.28 18.85 1.66
N LYS A 84 7.17 18.00 1.14
CA LYS A 84 8.15 17.26 1.92
C LYS A 84 9.51 17.34 1.24
N THR A 85 10.57 17.55 2.01
CA THR A 85 11.93 17.30 1.52
C THR A 85 12.31 15.88 1.87
N ILE A 86 12.78 15.13 0.87
CA ILE A 86 13.28 13.77 1.01
C ILE A 86 14.76 13.74 0.64
N LYS A 87 15.47 12.75 1.16
CA LYS A 87 16.81 12.41 0.70
C LYS A 87 16.72 11.45 -0.48
N MET A 88 17.64 11.59 -1.42
CA MET A 88 17.68 10.73 -2.60
C MET A 88 18.13 9.30 -2.25
N ASP A 89 18.97 9.15 -1.23
CA ASP A 89 19.41 7.84 -0.71
C ASP A 89 18.30 7.08 0.04
N SER A 90 17.20 7.75 0.41
CA SER A 90 15.98 7.08 0.89
C SER A 90 15.27 6.29 -0.22
N LEU A 91 15.49 6.63 -1.50
CA LEU A 91 14.86 5.95 -2.64
C LEU A 91 15.78 4.96 -3.34
N SER A 92 17.07 5.27 -3.42
CA SER A 92 18.10 4.42 -4.02
C SER A 92 19.49 4.95 -3.68
N ASP A 93 20.46 4.05 -3.50
CA ASP A 93 21.88 4.38 -3.28
C ASP A 93 22.46 5.36 -4.31
N LYS A 94 21.91 5.39 -5.53
CA LYS A 94 22.36 6.30 -6.58
C LYS A 94 21.31 7.39 -6.82
N SER A 95 21.69 8.66 -6.61
CA SER A 95 20.81 9.80 -6.87
C SER A 95 20.20 9.82 -8.27
N SER A 96 20.92 9.33 -9.30
CA SER A 96 20.38 9.23 -10.66
C SER A 96 19.23 8.22 -10.78
N GLU A 97 19.29 7.12 -10.04
CA GLU A 97 18.23 6.11 -9.98
C GLU A 97 17.03 6.64 -9.18
N ALA A 98 17.29 7.36 -8.08
CA ALA A 98 16.25 8.07 -7.32
C ALA A 98 15.51 9.14 -8.16
N ILE A 99 16.23 9.95 -8.95
CA ILE A 99 15.60 10.93 -9.88
C ILE A 99 14.75 10.21 -10.93
N TRP A 100 15.24 9.09 -11.45
CA TRP A 100 14.50 8.27 -12.40
C TRP A 100 13.21 7.72 -11.77
N LEU A 101 13.25 7.23 -10.53
CA LEU A 101 12.07 6.77 -9.79
C LEU A 101 11.03 7.88 -9.64
N LEU A 102 11.44 9.06 -9.12
CA LEU A 102 10.55 10.22 -8.99
C LEU A 102 9.87 10.57 -10.32
N THR A 103 10.63 10.51 -11.41
CA THR A 103 10.11 10.80 -12.76
C THR A 103 9.15 9.71 -13.25
N LYS A 104 9.44 8.43 -12.99
CA LYS A 104 8.63 7.30 -13.46
C LYS A 104 7.31 7.17 -12.71
N PHE A 105 7.32 7.39 -11.40
CA PHE A 105 6.12 7.51 -10.58
C PHE A 105 5.37 8.83 -10.82
N LYS A 106 5.88 9.71 -11.70
CA LYS A 106 5.32 11.03 -11.99
C LYS A 106 5.11 11.85 -10.71
N THR A 107 5.94 11.63 -9.70
CA THR A 107 5.87 12.34 -8.43
C THR A 107 6.27 13.79 -8.68
N PRO A 108 5.41 14.78 -8.42
CA PRO A 108 5.77 16.17 -8.63
C PRO A 108 6.89 16.56 -7.66
N HIS A 109 8.03 16.97 -8.20
CA HIS A 109 9.24 17.24 -7.42
C HIS A 109 10.08 18.38 -7.99
N GLN A 110 10.88 18.97 -7.11
CA GLN A 110 11.94 19.92 -7.43
C GLN A 110 13.23 19.47 -6.74
N MET A 111 14.31 19.29 -7.50
CA MET A 111 15.62 19.01 -6.92
C MET A 111 16.11 20.25 -6.15
N ASN A 112 16.53 20.06 -4.90
CA ASN A 112 17.19 21.12 -4.14
C ASN A 112 18.70 21.07 -4.40
N ASP A 113 19.27 19.87 -4.38
CA ASP A 113 20.65 19.55 -4.71
C ASP A 113 20.77 18.08 -5.19
N PHE A 114 21.98 17.52 -5.21
CA PHE A 114 22.23 16.14 -5.64
C PHE A 114 21.75 15.07 -4.63
N ASN A 115 21.52 15.47 -3.38
CA ASN A 115 21.23 14.59 -2.26
C ASN A 115 19.79 14.72 -1.77
N THR A 116 19.09 15.81 -2.12
CA THR A 116 17.74 16.08 -1.65
C THR A 116 16.82 16.62 -2.73
N ALA A 117 15.54 16.24 -2.63
CA ALA A 117 14.47 16.75 -3.47
C ALA A 117 13.29 17.18 -2.60
N THR A 118 12.59 18.23 -3.03
CA THR A 118 11.29 18.61 -2.47
C THR A 118 10.20 17.99 -3.31
N VAL A 119 9.39 17.11 -2.72
CA VAL A 119 8.24 16.46 -3.34
C VAL A 119 6.93 17.10 -2.87
N LEU A 120 5.93 17.08 -3.75
CA LEU A 120 4.57 17.50 -3.46
C LEU A 120 3.67 16.26 -3.48
N LEU A 121 3.08 15.96 -2.32
CA LEU A 121 2.13 14.87 -2.14
C LEU A 121 0.72 15.44 -2.12
N LYS A 122 -0.15 14.86 -2.93
CA LYS A 122 -1.56 15.23 -3.07
C LYS A 122 -2.42 13.98 -3.18
N PRO A 123 -3.63 14.01 -2.63
CA PRO A 123 -4.60 12.99 -2.97
C PRO A 123 -5.06 13.17 -4.41
N ASP A 124 -5.74 12.16 -4.95
CA ASP A 124 -6.38 12.30 -6.25
C ASP A 124 -7.43 13.42 -6.24
N GLU A 125 -7.78 13.90 -7.44
CA GLU A 125 -8.64 15.07 -7.60
C GLU A 125 -10.06 14.91 -7.01
N HIS A 126 -10.51 13.67 -6.84
CA HIS A 126 -11.84 13.36 -6.31
C HIS A 126 -11.85 13.07 -4.80
N ALA A 127 -10.70 13.00 -4.13
CA ALA A 127 -10.61 12.59 -2.74
C ALA A 127 -11.39 13.50 -1.78
N ILE A 128 -11.44 14.81 -2.03
CA ILE A 128 -12.26 15.73 -1.23
C ILE A 128 -13.75 15.41 -1.37
N ILE A 129 -14.20 14.99 -2.55
CA ILE A 129 -15.59 14.61 -2.78
C ILE A 129 -15.88 13.33 -1.99
N ARG A 130 -15.01 12.32 -2.10
CA ARG A 130 -15.14 11.08 -1.33
C ARG A 130 -15.13 11.34 0.18
N ALA A 131 -14.18 12.14 0.67
CA ALA A 131 -14.08 12.48 2.09
C ALA A 131 -15.32 13.22 2.60
N ARG A 132 -15.94 14.09 1.79
CA ARG A 132 -17.20 14.76 2.17
C ARG A 132 -18.38 13.80 2.23
N ILE A 133 -18.47 12.85 1.31
CA ILE A 133 -19.50 11.80 1.35
C ILE A 133 -19.33 11.00 2.64
N GLN A 134 -18.11 10.53 2.89
CA GLN A 134 -17.74 9.77 4.08
C GLN A 134 -18.06 10.55 5.37
N ASN A 135 -17.74 11.84 5.45
CA ASN A 135 -18.01 12.64 6.64
C ASN A 135 -19.50 12.66 7.06
N HIS A 136 -20.42 12.53 6.11
CA HIS A 136 -21.86 12.66 6.36
C HIS A 136 -22.63 11.34 6.33
N HIS A 137 -22.07 10.31 5.68
CA HIS A 137 -22.77 9.04 5.41
C HIS A 137 -21.93 7.80 5.73
N LYS A 138 -20.80 7.96 6.44
CA LYS A 138 -19.93 6.85 6.83
C LYS A 138 -20.68 5.78 7.60
N ASP A 139 -20.61 4.55 7.10
CA ASP A 139 -21.06 3.38 7.82
C ASP A 139 -20.05 2.94 8.89
N PRO A 140 -20.49 2.22 9.95
CA PRO A 140 -19.57 1.65 10.92
C PRO A 140 -18.52 0.76 10.25
N GLY A 141 -17.24 0.95 10.61
CA GLY A 141 -16.14 0.19 10.03
C GLY A 141 -15.50 0.83 8.80
N GLU A 142 -16.11 1.85 8.19
CA GLU A 142 -15.51 2.51 7.03
C GLU A 142 -14.51 3.63 7.40
N ARG A 143 -13.66 3.95 6.41
CA ARG A 143 -12.64 5.00 6.44
C ARG A 143 -13.17 6.29 7.05
N SER A 144 -12.36 6.91 7.90
CA SER A 144 -12.55 8.29 8.31
C SER A 144 -12.23 9.26 7.16
N ILE A 145 -12.57 10.54 7.32
CA ILE A 145 -12.15 11.57 6.35
C ILE A 145 -10.63 11.71 6.24
N ILE A 146 -9.91 11.37 7.33
CA ILE A 146 -8.45 11.40 7.34
C ILE A 146 -7.94 10.23 6.51
N ASP A 147 -8.46 9.05 6.75
CA ASP A 147 -8.10 7.81 6.05
C ASP A 147 -8.34 7.95 4.54
N VAL A 148 -9.48 8.54 4.12
CA VAL A 148 -9.74 8.82 2.70
C VAL A 148 -8.65 9.70 2.08
N LEU A 149 -8.28 10.81 2.74
CA LEU A 149 -7.29 11.74 2.20
C LEU A 149 -5.86 11.18 2.25
N MET A 150 -5.50 10.50 3.34
CA MET A 150 -4.20 9.86 3.53
C MET A 150 -4.03 8.74 2.51
N GLN A 151 -4.95 7.77 2.48
CA GLN A 151 -4.83 6.61 1.59
C GLN A 151 -4.93 7.02 0.12
N SER A 152 -5.78 7.99 -0.24
CA SER A 152 -5.78 8.54 -1.59
C SER A 152 -4.44 9.16 -1.97
N THR A 153 -3.79 9.90 -1.05
CA THR A 153 -2.45 10.47 -1.30
C THR A 153 -1.40 9.40 -1.53
N LEU A 154 -1.41 8.35 -0.72
CA LEU A 154 -0.45 7.24 -0.80
C LEU A 154 -0.67 6.40 -2.08
N MET A 155 -1.93 6.07 -2.37
CA MET A 155 -2.31 5.37 -3.61
C MET A 155 -1.99 6.19 -4.85
N GLN A 156 -2.28 7.49 -4.85
CA GLN A 156 -1.96 8.40 -5.95
C GLN A 156 -0.44 8.49 -6.17
N LEU A 157 0.35 8.53 -5.09
CA LEU A 157 1.81 8.50 -5.17
C LEU A 157 2.34 7.20 -5.80
N GLY A 158 1.88 6.05 -5.33
CA GLY A 158 2.36 4.74 -5.79
C GLY A 158 1.85 4.34 -7.17
N SER A 159 0.64 4.77 -7.55
CA SER A 159 0.00 4.36 -8.82
C SER A 159 0.42 5.17 -10.05
N GLN A 160 1.50 5.95 -9.98
CA GLN A 160 1.88 6.89 -11.05
C GLN A 160 0.82 7.97 -11.33
N GLN A 161 0.14 8.44 -10.28
CA GLN A 161 -0.88 9.48 -10.33
C GLN A 161 -2.17 9.08 -11.09
N THR A 162 -2.52 7.79 -11.08
CA THR A 162 -3.70 7.27 -11.81
C THR A 162 -4.83 6.77 -10.92
N TYR A 163 -4.71 6.94 -9.61
CA TYR A 163 -5.71 6.49 -8.65
C TYR A 163 -6.96 7.38 -8.64
N ASN A 164 -8.12 6.78 -8.37
CA ASN A 164 -9.41 7.43 -8.28
C ASN A 164 -10.14 6.96 -7.03
N SER A 165 -10.28 7.84 -6.04
CA SER A 165 -10.96 7.56 -4.78
C SER A 165 -12.48 7.39 -4.89
N LEU A 166 -13.09 7.66 -6.04
CA LEU A 166 -14.53 7.44 -6.22
C LEU A 166 -14.90 5.98 -6.42
N ASN A 167 -13.98 5.18 -6.96
CA ASN A 167 -14.16 3.75 -7.18
C ASN A 167 -13.03 2.90 -6.58
N ASP A 168 -12.10 3.52 -5.85
CA ASP A 168 -10.90 2.91 -5.26
C ASP A 168 -10.04 2.11 -6.25
N LYS A 169 -10.03 2.54 -7.51
CA LYS A 169 -9.24 1.93 -8.57
C LYS A 169 -8.14 2.85 -9.07
N ARG A 170 -7.15 2.25 -9.72
CA ARG A 170 -6.14 2.95 -10.53
C ARG A 170 -6.26 2.58 -12.00
N ALA A 171 -5.89 3.50 -12.89
CA ALA A 171 -5.73 3.13 -14.29
C ALA A 171 -4.45 2.30 -14.50
N PRO A 172 -4.42 1.41 -15.51
CA PRO A 172 -3.21 0.69 -15.91
C PRO A 172 -2.02 1.63 -16.09
N ASN A 173 -0.84 1.15 -15.69
CA ASN A 173 0.36 1.97 -15.67
C ASN A 173 1.54 1.25 -16.34
N ALA A 174 2.76 1.75 -16.15
CA ALA A 174 3.94 1.19 -16.81
C ALA A 174 4.30 -0.24 -16.37
N TRP A 175 3.74 -0.73 -15.26
CA TRP A 175 4.18 -1.95 -14.57
C TRP A 175 3.07 -2.95 -14.29
N THR A 176 1.81 -2.51 -14.26
CA THR A 176 0.69 -3.41 -14.02
C THR A 176 -0.53 -3.01 -14.85
N GLN A 177 -1.33 -4.02 -15.19
CA GLN A 177 -2.67 -3.86 -15.76
C GLN A 177 -3.76 -4.02 -14.71
N GLU A 178 -3.39 -4.37 -13.48
CA GLU A 178 -4.32 -4.48 -12.36
C GLU A 178 -4.79 -3.09 -11.91
N ASP A 179 -6.09 -2.97 -11.70
CA ASP A 179 -6.77 -1.75 -11.31
C ASP A 179 -6.94 -1.61 -9.79
N GLY A 180 -6.54 -2.62 -9.01
CA GLY A 180 -6.54 -2.63 -7.53
C GLY A 180 -5.26 -2.08 -6.88
N GLY A 181 -4.99 -2.54 -5.65
CA GLY A 181 -3.94 -2.02 -4.74
C GLY A 181 -2.52 -1.96 -5.27
N LEU A 182 -1.63 -1.27 -4.54
CA LEU A 182 -0.22 -1.13 -4.91
C LEU A 182 0.49 -2.48 -4.98
N ILE A 183 1.20 -2.74 -6.08
CA ILE A 183 2.09 -3.90 -6.13
C ILE A 183 3.32 -3.62 -5.26
N ASP A 184 4.05 -4.68 -4.92
CA ASP A 184 5.06 -4.63 -3.88
C ASP A 184 6.10 -3.51 -4.04
N PHE A 185 6.69 -3.33 -5.23
CA PHE A 185 7.67 -2.25 -5.40
C PHE A 185 7.02 -0.85 -5.36
N GLU A 186 5.77 -0.68 -5.83
CA GLU A 186 5.05 0.60 -5.74
C GLU A 186 4.79 0.96 -4.28
N LYS A 187 4.41 -0.02 -3.47
CA LYS A 187 4.27 0.12 -2.02
C LYS A 187 5.60 0.52 -1.38
N THR A 188 6.69 -0.20 -1.65
CA THR A 188 8.01 0.18 -1.08
C THR A 188 8.46 1.57 -1.49
N TYR A 189 8.16 2.01 -2.72
CA TYR A 189 8.44 3.37 -3.15
C TYR A 189 7.67 4.41 -2.31
N VAL A 190 6.38 4.16 -2.05
CA VAL A 190 5.55 5.03 -1.19
C VAL A 190 6.09 5.05 0.23
N GLU A 191 6.42 3.90 0.82
CA GLU A 191 7.08 3.79 2.13
C GLU A 191 8.34 4.66 2.17
N SER A 192 9.23 4.51 1.18
CA SER A 192 10.49 5.23 1.13
C SER A 192 10.34 6.75 1.03
N VAL A 193 9.39 7.24 0.22
CA VAL A 193 9.11 8.68 0.10
C VAL A 193 8.53 9.23 1.40
N VAL A 194 7.64 8.48 2.05
CA VAL A 194 6.84 8.99 3.16
C VAL A 194 7.55 8.85 4.50
N GLU A 195 8.37 7.83 4.69
CA GLU A 195 9.20 7.66 5.88
C GLU A 195 10.55 8.38 5.78
N ASP A 196 10.98 8.75 4.57
CA ASP A 196 12.35 9.21 4.29
C ASP A 196 13.41 8.20 4.76
N LYS A 197 13.18 6.94 4.41
CA LYS A 197 14.02 5.79 4.76
C LYS A 197 14.01 4.77 3.63
N ASN A 198 15.16 4.16 3.34
CA ASN A 198 15.19 3.06 2.38
C ASN A 198 14.55 1.80 2.97
N THR A 199 13.47 1.34 2.34
CA THR A 199 12.79 0.09 2.67
C THR A 199 12.92 -0.85 1.48
N THR A 200 13.48 -2.03 1.75
CA THR A 200 13.68 -3.07 0.73
C THR A 200 12.62 -4.15 0.90
N SER A 201 11.91 -4.46 -0.18
CA SER A 201 11.05 -5.64 -0.19
C SER A 201 11.86 -6.92 -0.33
N VAL A 202 11.57 -7.90 0.52
CA VAL A 202 12.10 -9.25 0.44
C VAL A 202 10.96 -10.21 0.14
N THR A 203 11.05 -10.88 -1.02
CA THR A 203 10.12 -11.95 -1.42
C THR A 203 10.54 -13.28 -0.82
N TYR A 204 9.60 -13.97 -0.19
CA TYR A 204 9.80 -15.25 0.50
C TYR A 204 9.11 -16.43 -0.18
N GLN A 205 7.99 -16.22 -0.87
CA GLN A 205 7.29 -17.28 -1.59
C GLN A 205 7.73 -17.33 -3.05
N ILE A 206 7.89 -18.55 -3.56
CA ILE A 206 8.14 -18.80 -4.98
C ILE A 206 6.80 -19.11 -5.63
N VAL A 207 6.43 -18.31 -6.62
CA VAL A 207 5.18 -18.47 -7.38
C VAL A 207 5.51 -19.06 -8.76
N ASP A 208 4.70 -20.02 -9.22
CA ASP A 208 4.83 -20.60 -10.56
C ASP A 208 4.26 -19.66 -11.65
N GLU A 209 4.47 -20.03 -12.92
CA GLU A 209 3.97 -19.27 -14.07
C GLU A 209 2.44 -19.12 -14.13
N ASN A 210 1.70 -19.89 -13.33
CA ASN A 210 0.25 -19.84 -13.24
C ASN A 210 -0.24 -19.03 -12.04
N GLY A 211 0.65 -18.49 -11.20
CA GLY A 211 0.29 -17.74 -10.00
C GLY A 211 0.09 -18.61 -8.75
N ARG A 212 0.58 -19.86 -8.73
CA ARG A 212 0.42 -20.77 -7.59
C ARG A 212 1.69 -20.88 -6.75
N LEU A 213 1.51 -21.16 -5.45
CA LEU A 213 2.64 -21.40 -4.55
C LEU A 213 3.42 -22.66 -4.96
N LYS A 214 4.71 -22.49 -5.26
CA LYS A 214 5.65 -23.56 -5.63
C LYS A 214 6.62 -23.92 -4.51
N GLY A 215 6.96 -22.95 -3.66
CA GLY A 215 7.94 -23.15 -2.59
C GLY A 215 8.29 -21.85 -1.87
N TYR A 216 9.43 -21.84 -1.19
CA TYR A 216 9.92 -20.71 -0.42
C TYR A 216 11.40 -20.46 -0.73
N GLU A 217 11.78 -19.18 -0.82
CA GLU A 217 13.17 -18.74 -1.00
C GLU A 217 14.02 -18.99 0.25
N LYS A 218 13.38 -19.00 1.43
CA LYS A 218 14.04 -19.16 2.73
C LYS A 218 13.26 -20.10 3.65
N ASP A 219 13.96 -20.72 4.60
CA ASP A 219 13.31 -21.48 5.66
C ASP A 219 12.60 -20.55 6.66
N PHE A 220 11.54 -21.05 7.30
CA PHE A 220 10.74 -20.26 8.23
C PHE A 220 11.51 -19.77 9.48
N GLY A 221 12.62 -20.43 9.85
CA GLY A 221 13.48 -19.97 10.92
C GLY A 221 14.23 -18.68 10.56
N THR A 222 14.74 -18.62 9.33
CA THR A 222 15.37 -17.42 8.77
C THR A 222 14.37 -16.29 8.60
N ILE A 223 13.20 -16.55 7.99
CA ILE A 223 12.13 -15.53 7.85
C ILE A 223 11.74 -14.97 9.21
N LYS A 224 11.48 -15.85 10.19
CA LYS A 224 11.16 -15.43 11.57
C LYS A 224 12.26 -14.55 12.16
N LYS A 225 13.54 -14.92 11.98
CA LYS A 225 14.65 -14.15 12.51
C LYS A 225 14.69 -12.74 11.92
N GLU A 226 14.52 -12.59 10.62
CA GLU A 226 14.49 -11.28 9.94
C GLU A 226 13.35 -10.40 10.46
N LEU A 227 12.14 -10.95 10.61
CA LEU A 227 11.00 -10.23 11.16
C LEU A 227 11.25 -9.82 12.62
N LEU A 228 11.75 -10.74 13.46
CA LEU A 228 12.02 -10.44 14.86
C LEU A 228 13.15 -9.42 15.05
N ASP A 229 14.19 -9.47 14.22
CA ASP A 229 15.27 -8.49 14.26
C ASP A 229 14.77 -7.10 13.81
N THR A 230 13.86 -7.04 12.83
CA THR A 230 13.21 -5.80 12.41
C THR A 230 12.36 -5.20 13.52
N LEU A 231 11.54 -6.02 14.19
CA LEU A 231 10.73 -5.59 15.35
C LEU A 231 11.62 -5.09 16.51
N LYS A 232 12.78 -5.72 16.76
CA LYS A 232 13.74 -5.28 17.78
C LYS A 232 14.36 -3.92 17.47
N MET A 233 14.48 -3.55 16.20
CA MET A 233 14.89 -2.21 15.77
C MET A 233 13.78 -1.17 15.98
N GLY A 234 12.58 -1.59 16.39
CA GLY A 234 11.46 -0.71 16.70
C GLY A 234 10.55 -0.42 15.52
N HIS A 235 10.79 -1.02 14.35
CA HIS A 235 9.97 -0.87 13.15
C HIS A 235 8.74 -1.79 13.20
N ASN A 236 7.60 -1.36 12.66
CA ASN A 236 6.60 -2.33 12.22
C ASN A 236 7.04 -2.94 10.88
N ILE A 237 6.31 -3.94 10.41
CA ILE A 237 6.61 -4.64 9.16
C ILE A 237 5.34 -4.78 8.35
N ILE A 238 5.29 -4.10 7.21
CA ILE A 238 4.21 -4.29 6.24
C ILE A 238 4.52 -5.53 5.42
N ILE A 239 3.62 -6.50 5.48
CA ILE A 239 3.76 -7.78 4.78
C ILE A 239 2.62 -7.97 3.80
N GLY A 240 2.93 -8.53 2.63
CA GLY A 240 1.92 -9.16 1.79
C GLY A 240 1.80 -10.61 2.22
N TYR A 241 0.63 -11.02 2.70
CA TYR A 241 0.34 -12.42 2.98
C TYR A 241 -0.67 -12.97 1.98
N THR A 242 -0.55 -14.26 1.68
CA THR A 242 -1.30 -14.90 0.60
C THR A 242 -2.02 -16.16 1.06
N TRP A 243 -3.01 -16.56 0.28
CA TRP A 243 -3.69 -17.85 0.38
C TRP A 243 -4.08 -18.37 -0.99
N PRO A 244 -4.14 -19.69 -1.20
CA PRO A 244 -4.67 -20.26 -2.44
C PRO A 244 -6.16 -19.96 -2.54
N ASP A 245 -6.59 -19.41 -3.67
CA ASP A 245 -7.99 -19.18 -3.99
C ASP A 245 -8.57 -20.39 -4.77
N PRO A 246 -9.40 -21.23 -4.14
CA PRO A 246 -9.96 -22.41 -4.78
C PRO A 246 -10.87 -22.08 -5.98
N GLU A 247 -11.43 -20.87 -6.03
CA GLU A 247 -12.34 -20.43 -7.10
C GLU A 247 -11.58 -19.93 -8.33
N ASN A 248 -10.32 -19.54 -8.15
CA ASN A 248 -9.43 -19.08 -9.21
C ASN A 248 -8.26 -20.05 -9.43
N ASP A 249 -8.58 -21.34 -9.58
CA ASP A 249 -7.61 -22.38 -9.96
C ASP A 249 -6.41 -22.50 -8.97
N ASN A 250 -6.64 -22.20 -7.69
CA ASN A 250 -5.64 -22.14 -6.61
C ASN A 250 -4.51 -21.12 -6.84
N LYS A 251 -4.77 -20.09 -7.65
CA LYS A 251 -3.90 -18.91 -7.70
C LYS A 251 -3.84 -18.26 -6.33
N LEU A 252 -2.71 -17.64 -6.01
CA LEU A 252 -2.57 -16.91 -4.76
C LEU A 252 -3.38 -15.62 -4.83
N ALA A 253 -4.36 -15.50 -3.94
CA ALA A 253 -4.90 -14.22 -3.51
C ALA A 253 -3.98 -13.65 -2.42
N GLY A 254 -3.99 -12.33 -2.25
CA GLY A 254 -3.13 -11.64 -1.31
C GLY A 254 -3.81 -10.46 -0.64
N HIS A 255 -3.25 -10.05 0.50
CA HIS A 255 -3.65 -8.87 1.26
C HIS A 255 -2.45 -8.35 2.07
N GLU A 256 -2.42 -7.05 2.31
CA GLU A 256 -1.39 -6.38 3.11
C GLU A 256 -1.84 -6.19 4.56
N ILE A 257 -1.01 -6.65 5.50
CA ILE A 257 -1.18 -6.42 6.94
C ILE A 257 0.11 -5.92 7.56
N THR A 258 0.00 -5.33 8.76
CA THR A 258 1.15 -4.80 9.48
C THR A 258 1.46 -5.62 10.72
N ILE A 259 2.66 -6.20 10.82
CA ILE A 259 3.17 -6.82 12.04
C ILE A 259 3.74 -5.72 12.94
N VAL A 260 3.22 -5.61 14.17
CA VAL A 260 3.61 -4.59 15.14
C VAL A 260 4.37 -5.15 16.34
N GLY A 261 4.38 -6.47 16.50
CA GLY A 261 5.00 -7.11 17.65
C GLY A 261 4.99 -8.61 17.59
N TYR A 262 5.61 -9.20 18.61
CA TYR A 262 5.69 -10.64 18.78
C TYR A 262 5.70 -10.97 20.27
N LYS A 263 5.00 -12.04 20.66
CA LYS A 263 5.03 -12.56 22.03
C LYS A 263 4.94 -14.08 22.02
N THR A 264 5.22 -14.67 23.17
CA THR A 264 4.91 -16.07 23.44
C THR A 264 3.60 -16.12 24.21
N ASN A 265 2.63 -16.89 23.73
CA ASN A 265 1.34 -17.04 24.41
C ASN A 265 1.46 -17.95 25.66
N SER A 266 0.37 -18.12 26.39
CA SER A 266 0.33 -18.95 27.61
C SER A 266 0.69 -20.42 27.38
N ASN A 267 0.60 -20.90 26.14
CA ASN A 267 0.92 -22.27 25.76
C ASN A 267 2.37 -22.45 25.32
N GLY A 268 3.20 -21.40 25.40
CA GLY A 268 4.59 -21.43 24.94
C GLY A 268 4.75 -21.27 23.43
N GLU A 269 3.68 -20.93 22.69
CA GLU A 269 3.73 -20.76 21.25
C GLU A 269 3.99 -19.31 20.86
N GLY A 270 4.81 -19.11 19.82
CA GLY A 270 5.04 -17.81 19.22
C GLY A 270 3.82 -17.27 18.48
N VAL A 271 3.46 -16.03 18.76
CA VAL A 271 2.38 -15.30 18.08
C VAL A 271 2.88 -13.92 17.65
N PHE A 272 2.58 -13.58 16.40
CA PHE A 272 2.72 -12.23 15.89
C PHE A 272 1.50 -11.41 16.30
N ILE A 273 1.74 -10.14 16.60
CA ILE A 273 0.71 -9.14 16.86
C ILE A 273 0.62 -8.31 15.59
N CYS A 274 -0.56 -8.26 14.98
CA CYS A 274 -0.78 -7.60 13.70
C CYS A 274 -1.88 -6.53 13.81
N GLN A 275 -1.91 -5.64 12.83
CA GLN A 275 -3.08 -4.87 12.44
C GLN A 275 -3.47 -5.30 11.03
N ASP A 276 -4.76 -5.54 10.85
CA ASP A 276 -5.37 -5.83 9.55
C ASP A 276 -6.38 -4.72 9.27
N SER A 277 -6.28 -4.10 8.10
CA SER A 277 -7.16 -2.98 7.73
C SER A 277 -8.53 -3.43 7.21
N ASP A 278 -8.74 -4.74 7.07
CA ASP A 278 -9.89 -5.36 6.39
C ASP A 278 -10.71 -6.29 7.30
N ASP A 279 -10.41 -6.34 8.61
CA ASP A 279 -11.04 -7.28 9.54
C ASP A 279 -12.16 -6.69 10.41
N ASP A 280 -12.48 -5.40 10.23
CA ASP A 280 -13.40 -4.60 11.04
C ASP A 280 -13.07 -4.54 12.54
N ILE A 281 -11.84 -4.89 12.94
CA ILE A 281 -11.40 -4.94 14.34
C ILE A 281 -10.49 -3.74 14.66
N ALA A 282 -11.01 -2.83 15.49
CA ALA A 282 -10.26 -1.66 15.97
C ALA A 282 -9.22 -1.98 17.09
N ALA A 283 -8.55 -3.12 17.01
CA ALA A 283 -7.63 -3.65 18.02
C ALA A 283 -6.54 -4.53 17.38
N PRO A 284 -5.41 -4.76 18.06
CA PRO A 284 -4.43 -5.72 17.58
C PRO A 284 -4.99 -7.14 17.53
N ILE A 285 -4.67 -7.86 16.45
CA ILE A 285 -4.99 -9.27 16.29
C ILE A 285 -3.75 -10.14 16.52
N GLU A 286 -3.97 -11.38 16.96
CA GLU A 286 -2.90 -12.33 17.23
C GLU A 286 -2.90 -13.46 16.19
N MET A 287 -1.78 -13.63 15.50
CA MET A 287 -1.60 -14.69 14.51
C MET A 287 -0.48 -15.64 14.95
N SER A 288 -0.77 -16.94 15.00
CA SER A 288 0.25 -17.95 15.29
C SER A 288 1.37 -17.88 14.25
N GLU A 289 2.63 -17.98 14.69
CA GLU A 289 3.77 -18.01 13.76
C GLU A 289 3.69 -19.20 12.79
N LYS A 290 3.10 -20.33 13.22
CA LYS A 290 2.87 -21.50 12.37
C LYS A 290 1.88 -21.22 11.23
N PHE A 291 0.93 -20.32 11.46
CA PHE A 291 -0.05 -19.91 10.47
C PHE A 291 0.49 -18.83 9.55
N LEU A 292 1.14 -17.81 10.12
CA LEU A 292 1.52 -16.62 9.38
C LEU A 292 2.78 -16.85 8.52
N LEU A 293 3.85 -17.45 9.05
CA LEU A 293 5.13 -17.57 8.34
C LEU A 293 5.01 -18.24 6.95
N PRO A 294 4.23 -19.32 6.76
CA PRO A 294 4.04 -19.92 5.44
C PRO A 294 3.24 -19.05 4.47
N LYS A 295 2.53 -18.04 4.96
CA LYS A 295 1.66 -17.18 4.16
C LYS A 295 2.32 -15.87 3.76
N ILE A 296 3.44 -15.49 4.38
CA ILE A 296 4.14 -14.25 4.02
C ILE A 296 4.75 -14.42 2.63
N HIS A 297 4.21 -13.71 1.64
CA HIS A 297 4.76 -13.66 0.30
C HIS A 297 5.95 -12.73 0.25
N HIS A 298 5.82 -11.53 0.81
CA HIS A 298 6.87 -10.52 0.82
C HIS A 298 6.77 -9.66 2.09
N ALA A 299 7.87 -9.01 2.46
CA ALA A 299 7.95 -8.10 3.60
C ALA A 299 8.84 -6.88 3.29
N GLY A 300 8.40 -5.68 3.67
CA GLY A 300 9.25 -4.49 3.68
C GLY A 300 10.20 -4.52 4.87
N LEU A 301 11.51 -4.66 4.61
CA LEU A 301 12.55 -4.74 5.63
C LEU A 301 13.56 -3.59 5.52
N PRO A 302 14.19 -3.17 6.62
CA PRO A 302 15.36 -2.29 6.57
C PRO A 302 16.50 -2.95 5.78
N ASP A 303 17.25 -2.17 5.01
CA ASP A 303 18.38 -2.65 4.20
C ASP A 303 19.39 -3.49 5.01
N GLU A 304 19.71 -3.05 6.23
CA GLU A 304 20.64 -3.74 7.14
C GLU A 304 20.24 -5.19 7.45
N ILE A 305 18.96 -5.52 7.30
CA ILE A 305 18.42 -6.88 7.46
C ILE A 305 18.29 -7.55 6.10
N ALA A 306 17.71 -6.87 5.11
CA ALA A 306 17.50 -7.41 3.77
C ALA A 306 18.81 -7.84 3.07
N SER A 307 19.91 -7.11 3.31
CA SER A 307 21.20 -7.34 2.67
C SER A 307 22.03 -8.49 3.26
N ARG A 308 21.59 -9.11 4.37
CA ARG A 308 22.41 -10.10 5.11
C ARG A 308 22.59 -11.42 4.37
N ASP A 309 21.58 -11.84 3.62
CA ASP A 309 21.48 -13.21 3.11
C ASP A 309 21.16 -13.29 1.59
N PHE A 310 21.26 -12.19 0.84
CA PHE A 310 20.94 -12.16 -0.61
C PHE A 310 21.94 -11.34 -1.45
N LYS A 311 22.05 -11.66 -2.75
CA LYS A 311 22.61 -10.73 -3.75
C LYS A 311 21.56 -9.66 -4.03
N TYR A 312 21.66 -8.56 -3.29
CA TYR A 312 20.76 -7.42 -3.35
C TYR A 312 20.53 -6.90 -4.78
N GLU A 313 19.25 -6.72 -5.13
CA GLU A 313 18.80 -5.97 -6.31
C GLU A 313 17.53 -5.21 -5.93
N ASP A 314 17.49 -3.90 -6.21
CA ASP A 314 16.36 -3.04 -5.84
C ASP A 314 15.03 -3.60 -6.37
N SER A 315 13.97 -3.55 -5.56
CA SER A 315 12.65 -4.11 -5.89
C SER A 315 12.07 -3.60 -7.23
N TRP A 316 12.35 -2.35 -7.59
CA TRP A 316 11.92 -1.76 -8.87
C TRP A 316 12.65 -2.35 -10.09
N LYS A 317 13.90 -2.83 -9.94
CA LYS A 317 14.66 -3.49 -11.01
C LYS A 317 14.03 -4.85 -11.30
N VAL A 318 13.74 -5.62 -10.24
CA VAL A 318 13.04 -6.91 -10.33
C VAL A 318 11.65 -6.73 -10.95
N GLY A 319 10.85 -5.79 -10.46
CA GLY A 319 9.50 -5.53 -10.99
C GLY A 319 9.49 -5.10 -12.46
N LEU A 320 10.48 -4.31 -12.90
CA LEU A 320 10.65 -3.98 -14.32
C LEU A 320 10.97 -5.21 -15.17
N ASP A 321 11.87 -6.06 -14.69
CA ASP A 321 12.32 -7.24 -15.42
C ASP A 321 11.20 -8.29 -15.52
N GLU A 322 10.44 -8.51 -14.44
CA GLU A 322 9.26 -9.36 -14.44
C GLU A 322 8.22 -8.89 -15.46
N PHE A 323 7.88 -7.60 -15.46
CA PHE A 323 6.93 -7.04 -16.42
C PHE A 323 7.42 -7.14 -17.87
N GLN A 324 8.70 -6.85 -18.12
CA GLN A 324 9.29 -6.99 -19.45
C GLN A 324 9.27 -8.44 -19.93
N ASN A 325 9.47 -9.40 -19.04
CA ASN A 325 9.39 -10.82 -19.36
C ASN A 325 7.96 -11.25 -19.65
N MET A 326 6.97 -10.78 -18.88
CA MET A 326 5.54 -11.00 -19.17
C MET A 326 5.14 -10.47 -20.55
N LYS A 327 5.65 -9.30 -20.98
CA LYS A 327 5.37 -8.78 -22.33
C LYS A 327 5.98 -9.60 -23.46
N LYS A 328 7.04 -10.37 -23.21
CA LYS A 328 7.67 -11.23 -24.22
C LYS A 328 6.94 -12.57 -24.39
N SER A 329 6.14 -12.98 -23.41
CA SER A 329 5.38 -14.22 -23.40
C SER A 329 3.92 -14.08 -23.89
N VAL A 330 3.51 -12.88 -24.34
CA VAL A 330 2.20 -12.60 -24.95
C VAL A 330 2.30 -12.50 -26.47
#